data_AF-W0T727-F1
#
_entry.id   AF-W0T727-F1
#
_cell.length_a   1.000
_cell.length_b   1.000
_cell.length_c   1.000
_cell.angle_alpha   90.00
_cell.angle_beta   90.00
_cell.angle_gamma   90.00
#
_symmetry.space_group_name_H-M   'P 1'
#
loop_
_entity.id
_entity.type
_entity.pdbx_description
1 polymer ?
#
loop_
_entity_poly.entity_id
_entity_poly.type
_entity_poly.pdbx_seq_one_letter_code
_entity_poly.pdbx_strand_id
1 'polypeptide(L)'
;MDFTSSSGLGDSEANSNRSSSNSDGLSSHSDVVETDELKLIKLEEHKNQLLRQRAELLDQLSNTRVVEPRSIELDDKLLLTLLRRSQTSTGGVSSNSSSNNKNNTSTTQPLPRVLPSLNIEDRKKYLDMTLQDVVIECKNDVILLKKNGFEARFSLKLKEDSILQLDVNVNDYEIALEPLLRYVRATNNINIAMMGIIQFLRLKQLHSDMVGKIVDLGKFSSASGNTLEYKDVRVTFQIFWNLPSPYPETLILTNKIQEILDFFIHEYGIEQGITKYGSTFI
;
A
#
# COMPACT_ATOMS: atom_id res chain seq x y z
N MET A 1 -31.04 -30.62 12.56
CA MET A 1 -31.90 -30.04 13.60
C MET A 1 -31.09 -30.02 14.89
N ASP A 2 -31.18 -28.87 15.56
CA ASP A 2 -30.92 -28.61 16.98
C ASP A 2 -29.48 -28.46 17.50
N PHE A 3 -29.17 -27.18 17.73
CA PHE A 3 -28.25 -26.62 18.70
C PHE A 3 -28.63 -27.03 20.14
N THR A 4 -27.66 -27.20 21.04
CA THR A 4 -27.35 -26.21 22.11
C THR A 4 -26.44 -26.83 23.18
N SER A 5 -25.55 -25.96 23.65
CA SER A 5 -24.63 -26.10 24.77
C SER A 5 -25.37 -26.28 26.11
N SER A 6 -24.79 -27.04 27.05
CA SER A 6 -25.15 -26.94 28.47
C SER A 6 -23.94 -26.46 29.29
N SER A 7 -24.07 -25.23 29.77
CA SER A 7 -23.27 -24.58 30.79
C SER A 7 -23.45 -25.25 32.16
N GLY A 8 -22.37 -25.22 32.95
CA GLY A 8 -22.35 -25.68 34.33
C GLY A 8 -23.14 -24.78 35.28
N LEU A 9 -23.69 -25.43 36.30
CA LEU A 9 -24.17 -24.86 37.56
C LEU A 9 -23.59 -25.75 38.65
N GLY A 10 -22.60 -25.22 39.38
CA GLY A 10 -22.08 -25.79 40.60
C GLY A 10 -22.78 -25.12 41.78
N ASP A 11 -23.88 -25.71 42.21
CA ASP A 11 -24.55 -25.34 43.46
C ASP A 11 -23.75 -25.88 44.65
N SER A 12 -23.48 -24.98 45.59
CA SER A 12 -22.82 -25.26 46.85
C SER A 12 -23.86 -25.34 47.95
N GLU A 13 -24.00 -26.51 48.58
CA GLU A 13 -24.75 -26.66 49.83
C GLU A 13 -23.91 -27.33 50.92
N ALA A 14 -24.24 -26.93 52.14
CA ALA A 14 -24.12 -27.67 53.41
C ALA A 14 -22.80 -27.63 54.21
N ASN A 15 -22.71 -26.61 55.06
CA ASN A 15 -22.92 -26.72 56.52
C ASN A 15 -22.01 -27.67 57.34
N SER A 16 -21.18 -27.10 58.22
CA SER A 16 -21.07 -27.60 59.61
C SER A 16 -20.37 -26.61 60.56
N ASN A 17 -21.13 -26.15 61.54
CA ASN A 17 -20.78 -25.96 62.97
C ASN A 17 -19.34 -25.58 63.34
N ARG A 18 -19.18 -24.38 63.91
CA ARG A 18 -18.66 -24.22 65.29
C ARG A 18 -18.96 -22.84 65.86
N SER A 19 -19.71 -22.89 66.95
CA SER A 19 -19.98 -21.86 67.95
C SER A 19 -18.72 -21.32 68.62
N SER A 20 -18.60 -20.00 68.78
CA SER A 20 -18.41 -19.32 70.08
C SER A 20 -17.96 -17.87 69.87
N SER A 21 -18.83 -16.90 70.18
CA SER A 21 -18.52 -15.78 71.11
C SER A 21 -19.68 -14.80 71.14
N ASN A 22 -20.24 -14.65 72.34
CA ASN A 22 -21.25 -13.67 72.74
C ASN A 22 -20.85 -12.23 72.44
N SER A 23 -21.81 -11.41 71.98
CA SER A 23 -22.25 -10.25 72.76
C SER A 23 -23.49 -9.63 72.12
N ASP A 24 -24.61 -9.77 72.83
CA ASP A 24 -25.81 -8.98 72.67
C ASP A 24 -25.51 -7.48 72.83
N GLY A 25 -26.13 -6.68 71.98
CA GLY A 25 -26.01 -5.23 71.99
C GLY A 25 -27.09 -4.58 71.14
N LEU A 26 -28.35 -4.75 71.56
CA LEU A 26 -29.48 -3.92 71.13
C LEU A 26 -29.13 -2.44 71.32
N SER A 27 -29.20 -1.63 70.26
CA SER A 27 -29.47 -0.20 70.44
C SER A 27 -29.98 0.47 69.17
N SER A 28 -31.22 0.94 69.28
CA SER A 28 -31.71 2.21 68.74
C SER A 28 -31.90 2.34 67.22
N HIS A 29 -33.12 2.00 66.79
CA HIS A 29 -33.82 2.72 65.74
C HIS A 29 -33.67 4.24 65.91
N SER A 30 -32.88 4.87 65.04
CA SER A 30 -33.12 6.24 64.62
C SER A 30 -33.59 6.17 63.17
N ASP A 31 -34.90 6.20 62.98
CA ASP A 31 -35.52 6.45 61.68
C ASP A 31 -35.15 7.88 61.26
N VAL A 32 -33.96 8.02 60.67
CA VAL A 32 -33.61 9.21 59.89
C VAL A 32 -34.48 9.13 58.64
N VAL A 33 -35.61 9.82 58.69
CA VAL A 33 -36.46 10.06 57.52
C VAL A 33 -35.57 10.71 56.46
N GLU A 34 -35.13 9.92 55.48
CA GLU A 34 -34.40 10.42 54.32
C GLU A 34 -35.29 11.42 53.61
N THR A 35 -35.03 12.70 53.84
CA THR A 35 -35.64 13.79 53.07
C THR A 35 -35.26 13.59 51.60
N ASP A 36 -36.15 13.95 50.68
CA ASP A 36 -35.92 13.75 49.24
C ASP A 36 -34.64 14.46 48.75
N GLU A 37 -34.20 15.50 49.45
CA GLU A 37 -32.91 16.18 49.25
C GLU A 37 -31.70 15.27 49.54
N LEU A 38 -31.74 14.47 50.62
CA LEU A 38 -30.68 13.51 50.93
C LEU A 38 -30.61 12.36 49.94
N LYS A 39 -31.77 11.93 49.40
CA LYS A 39 -31.82 10.95 48.30
C LYS A 39 -31.22 11.51 47.02
N LEU A 40 -31.48 12.78 46.72
CA LEU A 40 -30.93 13.47 45.56
C LEU A 40 -29.41 13.60 45.66
N ILE A 41 -28.89 13.98 46.83
CA ILE A 41 -27.44 14.07 47.09
C ILE A 41 -26.78 12.69 46.96
N LYS A 42 -27.37 11.63 47.54
CA LYS A 42 -26.86 10.25 47.40
C LYS A 42 -26.88 9.78 45.94
N LEU A 43 -27.91 10.13 45.17
CA LEU A 43 -27.99 9.82 43.74
C LEU A 43 -26.92 10.55 42.93
N GLU A 44 -26.64 11.80 43.25
CA GLU A 44 -25.62 12.60 42.59
C GLU A 44 -24.21 12.10 42.92
N GLU A 45 -23.98 11.69 44.17
CA GLU A 45 -22.73 11.09 44.60
C GLU A 45 -22.50 9.72 43.94
N HIS A 46 -23.55 8.89 43.84
CA HIS A 46 -23.51 7.61 43.13
C HIS A 46 -23.26 7.80 41.62
N LYS A 47 -23.88 8.81 41.00
CA LYS A 47 -23.61 9.19 39.59
C LYS A 47 -22.15 9.60 39.41
N ASN A 48 -21.58 10.38 40.33
CA ASN A 48 -20.19 10.80 40.28
C ASN A 48 -19.22 9.63 40.48
N GLN A 49 -19.54 8.66 41.34
CA GLN A 49 -18.78 7.42 41.48
C GLN A 49 -18.79 6.59 40.19
N LEU A 50 -19.96 6.43 39.55
CA LEU A 50 -20.08 5.72 38.27
C LEU A 50 -19.29 6.40 37.15
N LEU A 51 -19.26 7.73 37.11
CA LEU A 51 -18.46 8.49 36.14
C LEU A 51 -16.95 8.29 36.36
N ARG A 52 -16.49 8.21 37.62
CA ARG A 52 -15.09 7.88 37.94
C ARG A 52 -14.74 6.45 37.53
N GLN A 53 -15.59 5.48 37.85
CA GLN A 53 -15.40 4.09 37.42
C GLN A 53 -15.37 3.96 35.90
N ARG A 54 -16.21 4.70 35.17
CA ARG A 54 -16.18 4.75 33.70
C ARG A 54 -14.87 5.34 33.18
N ALA A 55 -14.37 6.40 33.79
CA ALA A 55 -13.10 7.01 33.39
C ALA A 55 -11.92 6.06 33.63
N GLU A 56 -11.89 5.37 34.77
CA GLU A 56 -10.89 4.35 35.08
C GLU A 56 -10.97 3.15 34.13
N LEU A 57 -12.17 2.68 33.78
CA LEU A 57 -12.35 1.61 32.80
C LEU A 57 -11.93 2.04 31.40
N LEU A 58 -12.17 3.28 30.99
CA LEU A 58 -11.71 3.81 29.71
C LEU A 58 -10.18 3.97 29.67
N ASP A 59 -9.57 4.39 30.78
CA ASP A 59 -8.12 4.47 30.91
C ASP A 59 -7.50 3.05 30.88
N GLN A 60 -8.09 2.09 31.59
CA GLN A 60 -7.73 0.68 31.52
C GLN A 60 -7.90 0.10 30.11
N LEU A 61 -8.97 0.45 29.39
CA LEU A 61 -9.21 0.04 28.00
C LEU A 61 -8.21 0.66 27.02
N SER A 62 -7.80 1.92 27.26
CA SER A 62 -6.76 2.57 26.46
C SER A 62 -5.37 2.00 26.73
N ASN A 63 -5.14 1.48 27.94
CA ASN A 63 -3.89 0.83 28.35
C ASN A 63 -3.87 -0.68 28.09
N THR A 64 -5.02 -1.33 27.88
CA THR A 64 -5.08 -2.65 27.25
C THR A 64 -4.76 -2.51 25.78
N ARG A 65 -3.46 -2.44 25.50
CA ARG A 65 -2.91 -2.78 24.21
C ARG A 65 -3.42 -4.20 23.92
N VAL A 66 -4.39 -4.32 23.02
CA VAL A 66 -4.76 -5.61 22.41
C VAL A 66 -3.50 -6.07 21.69
N VAL A 67 -2.66 -6.80 22.40
CA VAL A 67 -1.58 -7.57 21.80
C VAL A 67 -2.29 -8.77 21.21
N GLU A 68 -2.80 -8.61 19.99
CA GLU A 68 -3.09 -9.76 19.16
C GLU A 68 -1.82 -10.63 19.15
N PRO A 69 -1.95 -11.95 19.35
CA PRO A 69 -0.79 -12.84 19.35
C PRO A 69 -0.10 -12.74 17.99
N ARG A 70 1.06 -12.07 17.97
CA ARG A 70 1.93 -11.95 16.79
C ARG A 70 2.40 -13.34 16.41
N SER A 71 1.82 -13.93 15.37
CA SER A 71 2.05 -15.34 15.07
C SER A 71 3.19 -15.62 14.09
N ILE A 72 3.82 -14.63 13.45
CA ILE A 72 4.99 -14.85 12.57
C ILE A 72 5.95 -13.65 12.60
N GLU A 73 7.22 -13.91 12.96
CA GLU A 73 8.31 -12.93 12.89
C GLU A 73 9.07 -13.06 11.56
N LEU A 74 9.31 -11.94 10.87
CA LEU A 74 10.07 -11.88 9.61
C LEU A 74 11.57 -11.70 9.88
N ASP A 75 12.41 -12.60 9.36
CA ASP A 75 13.87 -12.43 9.30
C ASP A 75 14.30 -11.74 7.98
N ASP A 76 13.72 -10.57 7.69
CA ASP A 76 14.12 -9.74 6.55
C ASP A 76 15.45 -9.02 6.87
N LYS A 77 16.56 -9.75 6.82
CA LYS A 77 17.90 -9.32 7.28
C LYS A 77 18.34 -7.96 6.74
N LEU A 78 18.07 -7.66 5.47
CA LEU A 78 18.43 -6.37 4.85
C LEU A 78 17.57 -5.22 5.39
N LEU A 79 16.24 -5.41 5.46
CA LEU A 79 15.33 -4.39 5.98
C LEU A 79 15.62 -4.10 7.46
N LEU A 80 15.85 -5.14 8.26
CA LEU A 80 16.22 -5.01 9.66
C LEU A 80 17.55 -4.25 9.81
N THR A 81 18.52 -4.49 8.94
CA THR A 81 19.79 -3.75 8.93
C THR A 81 19.59 -2.28 8.59
N LEU A 82 18.72 -1.96 7.61
CA LEU A 82 18.39 -0.59 7.24
C LEU A 82 17.65 0.17 8.35
N LEU A 83 16.65 -0.46 8.98
CA LEU A 83 15.91 0.11 10.10
C LEU A 83 16.82 0.40 11.29
N ARG A 84 17.81 -0.47 11.54
CA ARG A 84 18.86 -0.23 12.55
C ARG A 84 19.74 0.95 12.16
N ARG A 85 20.15 1.05 10.90
CA ARG A 85 21.02 2.14 10.40
C ARG A 85 20.36 3.52 10.52
N SER A 86 19.08 3.67 10.19
CA SER A 86 18.40 4.98 10.29
C SER A 86 18.12 5.43 11.72
N GLN A 87 18.04 4.50 12.67
CA GLN A 87 17.92 4.83 14.10
C GLN A 87 19.24 5.32 14.69
N THR A 88 20.39 4.92 14.12
CA THR A 88 21.69 5.48 14.52
C THR A 88 21.91 6.93 14.08
N SER A 89 21.15 7.44 13.10
CA SER A 89 21.23 8.84 12.65
C SER A 89 20.22 9.78 13.31
N THR A 90 19.27 9.26 14.11
CA THR A 90 18.36 10.08 14.95
C THR A 90 18.92 10.35 16.36
N GLY A 91 20.19 9.98 16.60
CA GLY A 91 21.10 10.66 17.53
C GLY A 91 21.89 11.81 16.88
N GLY A 92 21.50 12.23 15.66
CA GLY A 92 22.06 13.36 14.91
C GLY A 92 21.64 14.73 15.45
N VAL A 93 21.87 14.98 16.74
CA VAL A 93 22.28 16.31 17.24
C VAL A 93 23.63 16.22 17.97
N SER A 94 24.26 15.04 18.09
CA SER A 94 25.58 14.94 18.72
C SER A 94 26.51 13.98 17.99
N SER A 95 26.98 14.39 16.82
CA SER A 95 28.28 13.91 16.32
C SER A 95 28.96 14.99 15.50
N ASN A 96 29.27 16.10 16.16
CA ASN A 96 30.31 17.03 15.71
C ASN A 96 31.28 17.25 16.87
N SER A 97 32.15 16.28 17.09
CA SER A 97 33.34 16.47 17.93
C SER A 97 34.36 15.40 17.57
N SER A 98 35.30 15.80 16.74
CA SER A 98 36.60 15.18 16.61
C SER A 98 37.28 15.13 17.98
N SER A 99 37.53 13.94 18.52
CA SER A 99 38.71 13.69 19.36
C SER A 99 38.87 12.21 19.70
N ASN A 100 40.13 11.79 19.63
CA ASN A 100 40.66 10.52 20.11
C ASN A 100 40.09 10.11 21.46
N ASN A 101 39.58 8.87 21.56
CA ASN A 101 40.02 7.94 22.61
C ASN A 101 39.52 6.51 22.34
N LYS A 102 40.48 5.59 22.19
CA LYS A 102 40.28 4.17 22.47
C LYS A 102 40.05 4.04 23.98
N ASN A 103 38.87 3.60 24.39
CA ASN A 103 38.64 2.61 25.46
C ASN A 103 37.15 2.60 25.89
N ASN A 104 36.58 1.39 25.91
CA ASN A 104 35.41 0.95 26.67
C ASN A 104 34.24 1.92 26.84
N THR A 105 33.15 1.67 26.12
CA THR A 105 31.79 1.70 26.70
C THR A 105 30.86 0.85 25.85
N SER A 106 30.12 -0.03 26.50
CA SER A 106 28.97 -0.76 25.97
C SER A 106 28.02 0.21 25.28
N THR A 107 27.96 0.15 23.95
CA THR A 107 27.01 0.92 23.16
C THR A 107 25.62 0.32 23.36
N THR A 108 24.90 0.82 24.35
CA THR A 108 23.44 0.73 24.45
C THR A 108 22.82 1.48 23.27
N GLN A 109 22.87 0.85 22.10
CA GLN A 109 22.07 1.23 20.95
C GLN A 109 20.61 0.92 21.30
N PRO A 110 19.65 1.86 21.12
CA PRO A 110 18.24 1.52 21.27
C PRO A 110 17.89 0.58 20.11
N LEU A 111 17.92 -0.72 20.38
CA LEU A 111 17.44 -1.74 19.46
C LEU A 111 15.96 -1.44 19.17
N PRO A 112 15.50 -1.50 17.90
CA PRO A 112 14.09 -1.71 17.66
C PRO A 112 13.76 -3.08 18.27
N ARG A 113 13.15 -3.07 19.47
CA ARG A 113 12.78 -4.29 20.22
C ARG A 113 11.68 -5.12 19.54
N VAL A 114 11.16 -4.63 18.41
CA VAL A 114 10.00 -5.17 17.73
C VAL A 114 10.36 -5.40 16.27
N LEU A 115 10.33 -6.67 15.86
CA LEU A 115 10.38 -7.04 14.46
C LEU A 115 9.06 -6.62 13.77
N PRO A 116 9.11 -6.20 12.49
CA PRO A 116 7.90 -5.99 11.72
C PRO A 116 7.03 -7.25 11.73
N SER A 117 5.74 -7.10 12.03
CA SER A 117 4.78 -8.19 11.96
C SER A 117 4.47 -8.54 10.50
N LEU A 118 4.39 -9.83 10.18
CA LEU A 118 3.93 -10.30 8.88
C LEU A 118 2.40 -10.28 8.83
N ASN A 119 1.82 -9.14 8.41
CA ASN A 119 0.40 -9.05 8.07
C ASN A 119 0.24 -9.25 6.54
N ILE A 120 -0.39 -10.36 6.14
CA ILE A 120 -0.53 -10.74 4.72
C ILE A 120 -1.52 -9.82 4.02
N GLU A 121 -2.59 -9.45 4.70
CA GLU A 121 -3.66 -8.59 4.19
C GLU A 121 -3.13 -7.20 3.87
N ASP A 122 -2.34 -6.61 4.78
CA ASP A 122 -1.70 -5.32 4.54
C ASP A 122 -0.66 -5.39 3.43
N ARG A 123 0.20 -6.43 3.41
CA ARG A 123 1.18 -6.62 2.33
C ARG A 123 0.50 -6.79 0.98
N LYS A 124 -0.58 -7.57 0.92
CA LYS A 124 -1.38 -7.74 -0.30
C LYS A 124 -1.98 -6.40 -0.73
N LYS A 125 -2.55 -5.62 0.19
CA LYS A 125 -3.07 -4.28 -0.09
C LYS A 125 -2.00 -3.36 -0.72
N TYR A 126 -0.76 -3.39 -0.23
CA TYR A 126 0.34 -2.63 -0.84
C TYR A 126 0.73 -3.15 -2.24
N LEU A 127 0.68 -4.48 -2.45
CA LEU A 127 0.89 -5.06 -3.78
C LEU A 127 -0.22 -4.65 -4.76
N ASP A 128 -1.48 -4.70 -4.32
CA ASP A 128 -2.64 -4.26 -5.11
C ASP A 128 -2.54 -2.77 -5.45
N MET A 129 -2.14 -1.92 -4.50
CA MET A 129 -1.86 -0.49 -4.75
C MET A 129 -0.72 -0.27 -5.75
N THR A 130 0.29 -1.14 -5.76
CA THR A 130 1.43 -1.04 -6.69
C THR A 130 1.01 -1.39 -8.12
N LEU A 131 0.17 -2.41 -8.27
CA LEU A 131 -0.31 -2.88 -9.57
C LEU A 131 -1.46 -2.04 -10.13
N GLN A 132 -2.19 -1.32 -9.25
CA GLN A 132 -3.31 -0.43 -9.58
C GLN A 132 -4.40 -1.12 -10.42
N ASP A 133 -4.32 -0.99 -11.73
CA ASP A 133 -5.30 -1.50 -12.71
C ASP A 133 -4.82 -2.77 -13.43
N VAL A 134 -3.63 -3.26 -13.09
CA VAL A 134 -3.08 -4.51 -13.59
C VAL A 134 -3.39 -5.63 -12.60
N VAL A 135 -3.89 -6.75 -13.11
CA VAL A 135 -4.14 -7.97 -12.32
C VAL A 135 -3.08 -9.02 -12.66
N ILE A 136 -2.52 -9.65 -11.63
CA ILE A 136 -1.60 -10.79 -11.78
C ILE A 136 -2.30 -12.05 -11.24
N GLU A 137 -2.43 -13.06 -12.09
CA GLU A 137 -2.92 -14.39 -11.72
C GLU A 137 -1.83 -15.44 -11.94
N CYS A 138 -1.62 -16.32 -10.97
CA CYS A 138 -0.76 -17.50 -11.14
C CYS A 138 -1.63 -18.73 -11.36
N LYS A 139 -1.43 -19.43 -12.48
CA LYS A 139 -2.12 -20.69 -12.80
C LYS A 139 -1.08 -21.74 -13.16
N ASN A 140 -0.87 -22.69 -12.25
CA ASN A 140 0.19 -23.69 -12.35
C ASN A 140 1.55 -23.00 -12.57
N ASP A 141 2.28 -23.38 -13.63
CA ASP A 141 3.61 -22.85 -13.97
C ASP A 141 3.56 -21.58 -14.87
N VAL A 142 2.39 -20.94 -14.94
CA VAL A 142 2.13 -19.79 -15.81
C VAL A 142 1.70 -18.58 -14.98
N ILE A 143 2.31 -17.44 -15.25
CA ILE A 143 1.91 -16.14 -14.71
C ILE A 143 1.13 -15.40 -15.80
N LEU A 144 -0.04 -14.88 -15.47
CA LEU A 144 -0.88 -14.09 -16.35
C LEU A 144 -0.92 -12.65 -15.83
N LEU A 145 -0.61 -11.70 -16.71
CA LEU A 145 -0.79 -10.27 -16.47
C LEU A 145 -1.96 -9.80 -17.32
N LYS A 146 -2.97 -9.20 -16.67
CA LYS A 146 -4.21 -8.78 -17.33
C LYS A 146 -4.54 -7.31 -17.07
N LYS A 147 -5.05 -6.63 -18.09
CA LYS A 147 -5.58 -5.26 -17.99
C LYS A 147 -6.54 -4.98 -19.14
N ASN A 148 -7.79 -4.59 -18.85
CA ASN A 148 -8.76 -4.15 -19.86
C ASN A 148 -8.87 -5.04 -21.12
N GLY A 149 -8.87 -6.37 -20.97
CA GLY A 149 -8.95 -7.33 -22.08
C GLY A 149 -7.60 -7.73 -22.70
N PHE A 150 -6.52 -7.00 -22.41
CA PHE A 150 -5.15 -7.43 -22.69
C PHE A 150 -4.74 -8.54 -21.71
N GLU A 151 -4.07 -9.58 -22.23
CA GLU A 151 -3.46 -10.68 -21.49
C GLU A 151 -2.03 -10.92 -22.00
N ALA A 152 -1.07 -10.89 -21.07
CA ALA A 152 0.28 -11.38 -21.28
C ALA A 152 0.50 -12.65 -20.45
N ARG A 153 0.94 -13.72 -21.11
CA ARG A 153 1.21 -15.03 -20.54
C ARG A 153 2.71 -15.26 -20.46
N PHE A 154 3.22 -15.50 -19.26
CA PHE A 154 4.62 -15.82 -18.98
C PHE A 154 4.72 -17.28 -18.54
N SER A 155 5.42 -18.08 -19.32
CA SER A 155 5.70 -19.49 -19.02
C SER A 155 7.16 -19.62 -18.62
N LEU A 156 7.41 -20.12 -17.40
CA LEU A 156 8.76 -20.23 -16.85
C LEU A 156 9.19 -21.68 -16.71
N LYS A 157 10.43 -21.97 -17.11
CA LYS A 157 11.12 -23.21 -16.75
C LYS A 157 12.25 -22.88 -15.78
N LEU A 158 12.13 -23.37 -14.56
CA LEU A 158 13.12 -23.18 -13.51
C LEU A 158 14.04 -24.40 -13.41
N LYS A 159 15.31 -24.15 -13.10
CA LYS A 159 16.25 -25.18 -12.66
C LYS A 159 16.94 -24.66 -11.40
N GLU A 160 16.73 -25.35 -10.29
CA GLU A 160 17.15 -24.89 -8.96
C GLU A 160 16.61 -23.47 -8.71
N ASP A 161 17.50 -22.49 -8.52
CA ASP A 161 17.15 -21.09 -8.27
C ASP A 161 17.34 -20.18 -9.51
N SER A 162 17.42 -20.77 -10.71
CA SER A 162 17.69 -20.04 -11.96
C SER A 162 16.57 -20.22 -12.99
N ILE A 163 16.29 -19.15 -13.74
CA ILE A 163 15.37 -19.18 -14.89
C ILE A 163 16.14 -19.75 -16.09
N LEU A 164 15.78 -20.97 -16.51
CA LEU A 164 16.39 -21.64 -17.65
C LEU A 164 15.78 -21.16 -18.98
N GLN A 165 14.47 -20.96 -18.97
CA GLN A 165 13.72 -20.58 -20.16
C GLN A 165 12.53 -19.72 -19.76
N LEU A 166 12.30 -18.66 -20.52
CA LEU A 166 11.15 -17.78 -20.42
C LEU A 166 10.49 -17.68 -21.80
N ASP A 167 9.21 -18.03 -21.85
CA ASP A 167 8.35 -17.75 -23.01
C ASP A 167 7.29 -16.73 -22.64
N VAL A 168 7.04 -15.78 -23.55
CA VAL A 168 6.09 -14.68 -23.35
C VAL A 168 5.21 -14.56 -24.59
N ASN A 169 3.91 -14.70 -24.36
CA ASN A 169 2.87 -14.57 -25.38
C ASN A 169 1.89 -13.47 -24.97
N VAL A 170 1.46 -12.65 -25.92
CA VAL A 170 0.52 -11.56 -25.70
C VAL A 170 -0.64 -11.70 -26.68
N ASN A 171 -1.85 -11.31 -26.28
CA ASN A 171 -3.05 -11.43 -27.14
C ASN A 171 -3.31 -10.18 -28.01
N ASP A 172 -2.63 -9.07 -27.74
CA ASP A 172 -2.71 -7.81 -28.48
C ASP A 172 -1.35 -7.10 -28.42
N TYR A 173 -1.15 -6.11 -29.28
CA TYR A 173 0.05 -5.29 -29.38
C TYR A 173 1.34 -6.05 -29.70
N GLU A 174 1.24 -7.24 -30.33
CA GLU A 174 2.40 -8.08 -30.69
C GLU A 174 3.50 -7.28 -31.40
N ILE A 175 3.14 -6.50 -32.43
CA ILE A 175 4.09 -5.70 -33.21
C ILE A 175 4.76 -4.61 -32.35
N ALA A 176 4.00 -3.96 -31.48
CA ALA A 176 4.51 -2.86 -30.66
C ALA A 176 5.41 -3.37 -29.52
N LEU A 177 5.17 -4.58 -29.01
CA LEU A 177 5.94 -5.22 -27.94
C LEU A 177 7.09 -6.08 -28.46
N GLU A 178 7.09 -6.47 -29.73
CA GLU A 178 8.08 -7.40 -30.31
C GLU A 178 9.55 -7.00 -30.06
N PRO A 179 9.98 -5.73 -30.14
CA PRO A 179 11.36 -5.37 -29.81
C PRO A 179 11.76 -5.76 -28.37
N LEU A 180 10.87 -5.49 -27.41
CA LEU A 180 11.04 -5.88 -26.01
C LEU A 180 11.02 -7.41 -25.85
N LEU A 181 10.01 -8.07 -26.42
CA LEU A 181 9.83 -9.52 -26.27
C LEU A 181 11.01 -10.30 -26.88
N ARG A 182 11.56 -9.85 -28.00
CA ARG A 182 12.77 -10.44 -28.60
C ARG A 182 13.97 -10.36 -27.66
N TYR A 183 14.20 -9.20 -27.04
CA TYR A 183 15.26 -9.04 -26.05
C TYR A 183 15.04 -9.94 -24.81
N VAL A 184 13.80 -10.01 -24.33
CA VAL A 184 13.42 -10.87 -23.19
C VAL A 184 13.66 -12.34 -23.49
N ARG A 185 13.22 -12.84 -24.65
CA ARG A 185 13.43 -14.24 -25.06
C ARG A 185 14.92 -14.58 -25.21
N ALA A 186 15.73 -13.62 -25.64
CA ALA A 186 17.18 -13.81 -25.77
C ALA A 186 17.91 -13.81 -24.41
N THR A 187 17.36 -13.15 -23.39
CA THR A 187 18.02 -12.96 -22.08
C THR A 187 17.38 -13.73 -20.93
N ASN A 188 16.21 -14.34 -21.15
CA ASN A 188 15.36 -14.94 -20.13
C ASN A 188 15.04 -13.99 -18.95
N ASN A 189 15.02 -12.68 -19.18
CA ASN A 189 14.84 -11.68 -18.13
C ASN A 189 13.35 -11.36 -17.91
N ILE A 190 12.72 -12.07 -16.95
CA ILE A 190 11.30 -11.87 -16.62
C ILE A 190 11.00 -10.47 -16.08
N ASN A 191 11.91 -9.86 -15.33
CA ASN A 191 11.67 -8.55 -14.73
C ASN A 191 11.53 -7.48 -15.83
N ILE A 192 12.40 -7.52 -16.84
CA ILE A 192 12.31 -6.62 -18.01
C ILE A 192 11.00 -6.86 -18.77
N ALA A 193 10.57 -8.11 -18.90
CA ALA A 193 9.33 -8.45 -19.57
C ALA A 193 8.10 -7.88 -18.86
N MET A 194 7.95 -8.18 -17.56
CA MET A 194 6.81 -7.74 -16.76
C MET A 194 6.78 -6.21 -16.64
N MET A 195 7.91 -5.60 -16.28
CA MET A 195 8.00 -4.15 -16.16
C MET A 195 7.73 -3.46 -17.50
N GLY A 196 8.31 -3.96 -18.59
CA GLY A 196 8.11 -3.37 -19.91
C GLY A 196 6.66 -3.41 -20.36
N ILE A 197 5.97 -4.54 -20.19
CA ILE A 197 4.54 -4.65 -20.52
C ILE A 197 3.70 -3.68 -19.67
N ILE A 198 3.95 -3.59 -18.35
CA ILE A 198 3.24 -2.66 -17.47
C ILE A 198 3.44 -1.21 -17.92
N GLN A 199 4.68 -0.80 -18.18
CA GLN A 199 4.98 0.57 -18.59
C GLN A 199 4.45 0.89 -19.99
N PHE A 200 4.44 -0.08 -20.91
CA PHE A 200 3.80 0.08 -22.22
C PHE A 200 2.30 0.35 -22.09
N LEU A 201 1.58 -0.45 -21.30
CA LEU A 201 0.15 -0.26 -21.07
C LEU A 201 -0.15 1.07 -20.38
N ARG A 202 0.68 1.47 -19.42
CA ARG A 202 0.61 2.78 -18.77
C ARG A 202 0.80 3.90 -19.77
N LEU A 203 1.81 3.80 -20.64
CA LEU A 203 2.12 4.83 -21.63
C LEU A 203 1.03 4.94 -22.70
N LYS A 204 0.44 3.81 -23.11
CA LYS A 204 -0.74 3.76 -23.97
C LYS A 204 -1.93 4.52 -23.38
N GLN A 205 -2.23 4.31 -22.09
CA GLN A 205 -3.27 5.05 -21.40
C GLN A 205 -2.95 6.54 -21.35
N LEU A 206 -1.71 6.91 -21.00
CA LEU A 206 -1.28 8.31 -20.97
C LEU A 206 -1.40 9.00 -22.34
N HIS A 207 -1.06 8.30 -23.43
CA HIS A 207 -1.24 8.81 -24.80
C HIS A 207 -2.71 9.01 -25.13
N SER A 208 -3.57 8.04 -24.81
CA SER A 208 -5.02 8.15 -25.03
C SER A 208 -5.62 9.33 -24.27
N ASP A 209 -5.26 9.49 -23.00
CA ASP A 209 -5.72 10.60 -22.15
C ASP A 209 -5.21 11.95 -22.67
N MET A 210 -3.96 12.01 -23.12
CA MET A 210 -3.35 13.22 -23.69
C MET A 210 -4.03 13.62 -25.02
N VAL A 211 -4.27 12.65 -25.90
CA VAL A 211 -5.02 12.87 -27.15
C VAL A 211 -6.42 13.39 -26.84
N GLY A 212 -7.12 12.78 -25.88
CA GLY A 212 -8.44 13.25 -25.43
C GLY A 212 -8.42 14.72 -24.99
N LYS A 213 -7.47 15.09 -24.12
CA LYS A 213 -7.31 16.49 -23.66
C LYS A 213 -7.07 17.47 -24.81
N ILE A 214 -6.23 17.12 -25.78
CA ILE A 214 -5.94 18.02 -26.91
C ILE A 214 -7.16 18.15 -27.84
N VAL A 215 -7.93 17.09 -28.01
CA VAL A 215 -9.19 17.12 -28.77
C VAL A 215 -10.24 17.98 -28.07
N ASP A 216 -10.34 17.91 -26.74
CA ASP A 216 -11.27 18.71 -25.93
C ASP A 216 -11.00 20.23 -26.04
N LEU A 217 -9.76 20.63 -26.35
CA LEU A 217 -9.41 22.03 -26.66
C LEU A 217 -9.97 22.52 -28.01
N GLY A 218 -10.58 21.63 -28.80
CA GLY A 218 -11.43 21.94 -29.95
C GLY A 218 -10.71 22.24 -31.27
N LYS A 219 -9.37 22.26 -31.29
CA LYS A 219 -8.60 22.50 -32.54
C LYS A 219 -8.34 21.23 -33.32
N PHE A 220 -7.92 20.15 -32.67
CA PHE A 220 -7.62 18.89 -33.31
C PHE A 220 -8.78 17.93 -33.17
N SER A 221 -8.99 17.07 -34.17
CA SER A 221 -9.85 15.89 -34.10
C SER A 221 -9.00 14.62 -34.01
N SER A 222 -9.50 13.58 -33.34
CA SER A 222 -8.85 12.26 -33.38
C SER A 222 -9.17 11.58 -34.70
N ALA A 223 -8.14 11.20 -35.46
CA ALA A 223 -8.29 10.41 -36.69
C ALA A 223 -8.09 8.92 -36.44
N SER A 224 -7.22 8.58 -35.50
CA SER A 224 -7.02 7.23 -34.98
C SER A 224 -6.68 7.32 -33.49
N GLY A 225 -6.68 6.19 -32.77
CA GLY A 225 -6.42 6.16 -31.33
C GLY A 225 -5.09 6.78 -30.89
N ASN A 226 -4.15 7.04 -31.81
CA ASN A 226 -2.87 7.69 -31.53
C ASN A 226 -2.53 8.85 -32.49
N THR A 227 -3.45 9.27 -33.36
CA THR A 227 -3.21 10.35 -34.33
C THR A 227 -4.26 11.45 -34.19
N LEU A 228 -3.76 12.68 -34.05
CA LEU A 228 -4.50 13.93 -34.10
C LEU A 228 -4.42 14.51 -35.51
N GLU A 229 -5.52 15.08 -35.98
CA GLU A 229 -5.60 15.77 -37.26
C GLU A 229 -6.22 17.16 -37.11
N TYR A 230 -5.67 18.13 -37.84
CA TYR A 230 -6.22 19.46 -38.00
C TYR A 230 -5.89 19.96 -39.42
N LYS A 231 -6.92 20.12 -40.26
CA LYS A 231 -6.75 20.40 -41.70
C LYS A 231 -5.76 19.39 -42.32
N ASP A 232 -4.64 19.86 -42.86
CA ASP A 232 -3.58 19.02 -43.46
C ASP A 232 -2.48 18.60 -42.48
N VAL A 233 -2.56 19.00 -41.21
CA VAL A 233 -1.58 18.69 -40.17
C VAL A 233 -2.00 17.40 -39.45
N ARG A 234 -1.10 16.42 -39.40
CA ARG A 234 -1.27 15.19 -38.62
C ARG A 234 -0.17 15.09 -37.60
N VAL A 235 -0.53 14.81 -36.35
CA VAL A 235 0.39 14.57 -35.25
C VAL A 235 0.14 13.18 -34.68
N THR A 236 1.15 12.32 -34.67
CA THR A 236 1.04 10.92 -34.26
C THR A 236 1.91 10.64 -33.04
N PHE A 237 1.32 10.01 -32.03
CA PHE A 237 2.01 9.49 -30.86
C PHE A 237 2.48 8.06 -31.15
N GLN A 238 3.78 7.84 -31.00
CA GLN A 238 4.41 6.54 -31.15
C GLN A 238 5.14 6.17 -29.86
N ILE A 239 5.20 4.86 -29.61
CA ILE A 239 5.94 4.27 -28.51
C ILE A 239 7.10 3.48 -29.12
N PHE A 240 8.31 3.71 -28.61
CA PHE A 240 9.49 2.96 -29.03
C PHE A 240 10.29 2.45 -27.83
N TRP A 241 11.18 1.49 -28.11
CA TRP A 241 11.96 0.79 -27.08
C TRP A 241 13.44 1.16 -27.20
N ASN A 242 13.99 1.69 -26.11
CA ASN A 242 15.41 1.97 -25.96
C ASN A 242 16.06 0.88 -25.09
N LEU A 243 16.29 -0.29 -25.71
CA LEU A 243 16.84 -1.46 -25.02
C LEU A 243 18.26 -1.18 -24.49
N PRO A 244 18.64 -1.68 -23.30
CA PRO A 244 17.96 -2.73 -22.51
C PRO A 244 16.93 -2.21 -21.50
N SER A 245 16.62 -0.92 -21.49
CA SER A 245 15.66 -0.35 -20.53
C SER A 245 14.26 -0.92 -20.77
N PRO A 246 13.54 -1.37 -19.71
CA PRO A 246 12.14 -1.76 -19.82
C PRO A 246 11.19 -0.55 -19.87
N TYR A 247 11.68 0.68 -19.81
CA TYR A 247 10.84 1.87 -19.86
C TYR A 247 10.73 2.35 -21.32
N PRO A 248 9.56 2.19 -21.96
CA PRO A 248 9.37 2.68 -23.32
C PRO A 248 9.32 4.20 -23.33
N GLU A 249 9.74 4.77 -24.45
CA GLU A 249 9.79 6.22 -24.66
C GLU A 249 8.71 6.67 -25.64
N THR A 250 8.31 7.94 -25.54
CA THR A 250 7.32 8.55 -26.43
C THR A 250 8.02 9.32 -27.54
N LEU A 251 7.59 9.08 -28.78
CA LEU A 251 7.97 9.87 -29.93
C LEU A 251 6.71 10.51 -30.53
N ILE A 252 6.72 11.82 -30.70
CA ILE A 252 5.60 12.58 -31.26
C ILE A 252 6.01 13.07 -32.64
N LEU A 253 5.37 12.57 -33.68
CA LEU A 253 5.72 12.85 -35.07
C LEU A 253 4.67 13.72 -35.75
N THR A 254 5.09 14.55 -36.70
CA THR A 254 4.19 15.31 -37.58
C THR A 254 4.51 15.07 -39.05
N ASN A 255 3.50 15.21 -39.90
CA ASN A 255 3.67 15.18 -41.36
C ASN A 255 4.16 16.52 -41.95
N LYS A 256 4.32 17.56 -41.12
CA LYS A 256 4.82 18.88 -41.52
C LYS A 256 6.24 19.10 -40.99
N ILE A 257 6.51 20.23 -40.33
CA ILE A 257 7.85 20.60 -39.86
C ILE A 257 8.04 20.07 -38.43
N GLN A 258 8.88 19.04 -38.28
CA GLN A 258 9.14 18.36 -37.00
C GLN A 258 9.87 19.25 -36.00
N GLU A 259 10.91 19.98 -36.42
CA GLU A 259 11.73 20.82 -35.53
C GLU A 259 10.90 21.89 -34.80
N ILE A 260 9.89 22.46 -35.48
CA ILE A 260 9.00 23.45 -34.88
C ILE A 260 8.08 22.78 -33.85
N LEU A 261 7.57 21.57 -34.15
CA LEU A 261 6.76 20.82 -33.20
C LEU A 261 7.56 20.49 -31.95
N ASP A 262 8.78 19.97 -32.11
CA ASP A 262 9.67 19.61 -31.02
C ASP A 262 10.01 20.83 -30.16
N PHE A 263 10.26 21.99 -30.78
CA PHE A 263 10.47 23.25 -30.08
C PHE A 263 9.26 23.62 -29.21
N PHE A 264 8.04 23.59 -29.78
CA PHE A 264 6.83 23.91 -29.02
C PHE A 264 6.56 22.94 -27.88
N ILE A 265 6.83 21.63 -28.08
CA ILE A 265 6.70 20.61 -27.04
C ILE A 265 7.72 20.84 -25.93
N HIS A 266 8.96 21.15 -26.28
CA HIS A 266 10.03 21.42 -25.31
C HIS A 266 9.71 22.66 -24.45
N GLU A 267 9.24 23.74 -25.07
CA GLU A 267 9.04 25.02 -24.38
C GLU A 267 7.73 25.08 -23.57
N TYR A 268 6.64 24.51 -24.10
CA TYR A 268 5.30 24.65 -23.51
C TYR A 268 4.72 23.34 -22.96
N GLY A 269 5.47 22.24 -23.05
CA GLY A 269 4.97 20.91 -22.76
C GLY A 269 4.11 20.34 -23.89
N ILE A 270 3.76 19.05 -23.78
CA ILE A 270 3.12 18.29 -24.87
C ILE A 270 1.76 18.89 -25.26
N GLU A 271 0.86 19.09 -24.29
CA GLU A 271 -0.53 19.52 -24.53
C GLU A 271 -0.60 20.91 -25.19
N GLN A 272 0.04 21.90 -24.56
CA GLN A 272 0.03 23.28 -25.08
C GLN A 272 0.91 23.42 -26.32
N GLY A 273 2.03 22.70 -26.37
CA GLY A 273 2.95 22.71 -27.50
C GLY A 273 2.27 22.26 -28.80
N ILE A 274 1.57 21.13 -28.78
CA ILE A 274 0.83 20.64 -29.95
C ILE A 274 -0.30 21.61 -30.34
N THR A 275 -1.03 22.16 -29.37
CA THR A 275 -2.12 23.11 -29.62
C THR A 275 -1.61 24.41 -30.27
N LYS A 276 -0.46 24.91 -29.80
CA LYS A 276 0.22 26.08 -30.39
C LYS A 276 0.78 25.77 -31.77
N TYR A 277 1.37 24.60 -31.96
CA TYR A 277 1.84 24.13 -33.26
C TYR A 277 0.71 24.11 -34.29
N GLY A 278 -0.47 23.58 -33.96
CA GLY A 278 -1.63 23.64 -34.86
C GLY A 278 -2.05 25.07 -35.23
N SER A 279 -1.77 26.03 -34.34
CA SER A 279 -2.10 27.45 -34.55
C SER A 279 -1.13 28.18 -35.47
N THR A 280 0.05 27.61 -35.76
CA THR A 280 0.98 28.24 -36.72
C THR A 280 0.60 27.98 -38.18
N PHE A 281 -0.32 27.04 -38.44
CA PHE A 281 -0.79 26.67 -39.79
C PHE A 281 -2.18 27.25 -40.11
N ILE A 282 -2.48 28.46 -39.61
CA ILE A 282 -3.74 29.17 -39.88
C ILE A 282 -3.88 29.49 -41.36
#